data_AF-D3AN99-F1
#
_entry.id   AF-D3AN99-F1
#
_cell.length_a   1.000
_cell.length_b   1.000
_cell.length_c   1.000
_cell.angle_alpha   90.00
_cell.angle_beta   90.00
_cell.angle_gamma   90.00
#
_symmetry.space_group_name_H-M   'P 1'
#
loop_
_entity.id
_entity.type
_entity.pdbx_description
1 polymer ?
#
loop_
_entity_poly.entity_id
_entity_poly.type
_entity_poly.pdbx_seq_one_letter_code
_entity_poly.pdbx_strand_id
1 'polypeptide(L)'
;MKMLGLIINSTATPPNIDGIKTDASITILVVIAVIALISPIFVATINNHFQRKNHLLDLENDFLKFQYNSYYLKATEAFDNMLKSVGLFLGDATDLDKYAKAISCINVAYAYCDEELAGRLDTLRMELGQFTGDVTDGSGDSKGSFADSSEALKAVAIYISRYNREFFKIEKNERW
;
A
#
# COMPACT_ATOMS: atom_id res chain seq x y z
N MET A 1 26.58 -74.39 -87.34
CA MET A 1 26.49 -72.95 -87.66
C MET A 1 25.03 -72.53 -87.61
N LYS A 2 24.73 -71.41 -86.95
CA LYS A 2 23.42 -70.85 -86.55
C LYS A 2 22.66 -71.55 -85.41
N MET A 3 22.97 -71.07 -84.20
CA MET A 3 22.11 -70.96 -83.02
C MET A 3 20.93 -70.00 -83.26
N LEU A 4 19.83 -70.21 -82.51
CA LEU A 4 18.98 -69.25 -81.77
C LEU A 4 17.57 -69.85 -81.66
N GLY A 5 16.87 -69.87 -80.54
CA GLY A 5 17.10 -69.22 -79.25
C GLY A 5 15.75 -69.12 -78.52
N LEU A 6 15.60 -69.95 -77.49
CA LEU A 6 14.79 -69.83 -76.27
C LEU A 6 13.57 -68.88 -76.26
N ILE A 7 12.39 -69.48 -76.11
CA ILE A 7 11.14 -68.83 -75.68
C ILE A 7 11.26 -68.50 -74.19
N ILE A 8 11.14 -67.24 -73.79
CA ILE A 8 10.99 -66.84 -72.39
C ILE A 8 9.64 -66.14 -72.25
N ASN A 9 8.65 -66.87 -71.73
CA ASN A 9 7.43 -66.28 -71.16
C ASN A 9 7.80 -65.75 -69.77
N SER A 10 7.88 -64.42 -69.63
CA SER A 10 7.96 -63.74 -68.34
C SER A 10 6.72 -62.86 -68.18
N THR A 11 5.66 -63.43 -67.61
CA THR A 11 4.52 -62.65 -67.09
C THR A 11 4.85 -62.24 -65.66
N ALA A 12 5.73 -61.26 -65.51
CA ALA A 12 5.91 -60.57 -64.24
C ALA A 12 4.76 -59.56 -64.08
N THR A 13 3.81 -59.88 -63.20
CA THR A 13 2.84 -58.91 -62.68
C THR A 13 3.57 -57.84 -61.87
N PRO A 14 3.29 -56.53 -62.06
CA PRO A 14 3.85 -55.48 -61.23
C PRO A 14 3.35 -55.61 -59.78
N PRO A 15 4.14 -55.17 -58.78
CA PRO A 15 3.82 -55.35 -57.38
C PRO A 15 2.56 -54.59 -57.01
N ASN A 16 1.72 -55.27 -56.23
CA ASN A 16 0.53 -54.74 -55.61
C ASN A 16 0.92 -53.61 -54.64
N ILE A 17 0.44 -52.38 -54.90
CA ILE A 17 0.58 -51.24 -54.00
C ILE A 17 -0.51 -51.38 -52.93
N ASP A 18 -0.40 -52.43 -52.12
CA ASP A 18 -1.27 -52.61 -50.96
C ASP A 18 -0.81 -51.65 -49.87
N GLY A 19 -1.55 -50.56 -49.75
CA GLY A 19 -1.90 -49.94 -48.48
C GLY A 19 -0.74 -49.43 -47.65
N ILE A 20 -0.46 -48.13 -47.77
CA ILE A 20 0.12 -47.36 -46.68
C ILE A 20 -0.84 -47.47 -45.49
N LYS A 21 -0.66 -48.50 -44.65
CA LYS A 21 -1.20 -48.52 -43.30
C LYS A 21 -0.47 -47.40 -42.58
N THR A 22 -1.09 -46.23 -42.48
CA THR A 22 -0.62 -45.18 -41.60
C THR A 22 -0.62 -45.75 -40.19
N ASP A 23 0.56 -46.14 -39.70
CA ASP A 23 0.77 -46.66 -38.37
C ASP A 23 0.22 -45.65 -37.37
N ALA A 24 -0.76 -46.06 -36.55
CA ALA A 24 -1.35 -45.22 -35.52
C ALA A 24 -0.29 -44.57 -34.61
N SER A 25 0.84 -45.24 -34.43
CA SER A 25 2.04 -44.75 -33.73
C SER A 25 2.64 -43.48 -34.36
N ILE A 26 2.68 -43.37 -35.69
CA ILE A 26 3.18 -42.18 -36.40
C ILE A 26 2.22 -41.02 -36.18
N THR A 27 0.92 -41.27 -36.25
CA THR A 27 -0.11 -40.26 -36.00
C THR A 27 -0.03 -39.71 -34.57
N ILE A 28 0.18 -40.57 -33.57
CA ILE A 28 0.34 -40.16 -32.17
C ILE A 28 1.61 -39.33 -31.98
N LEU A 29 2.74 -39.71 -32.60
CA LEU A 29 4.00 -38.95 -32.56
C LEU A 29 3.84 -37.54 -33.16
N VAL A 30 3.14 -37.43 -34.28
CA VAL A 30 2.86 -36.13 -34.91
C VAL A 30 2.00 -35.26 -34.00
N VAL A 31 0.96 -35.83 -33.37
CA VAL A 31 0.10 -35.09 -32.42
C VAL A 31 0.90 -34.61 -31.21
N ILE A 32 1.74 -35.46 -30.61
CA ILE A 32 2.59 -35.09 -29.49
C ILE A 32 3.59 -34.00 -29.89
N ALA A 33 4.20 -34.10 -31.08
CA ALA A 33 5.13 -33.10 -31.60
C ALA A 33 4.45 -31.72 -31.78
N VAL A 34 3.22 -31.71 -32.31
CA VAL A 34 2.43 -30.47 -32.47
C VAL A 34 2.05 -29.87 -31.11
N ILE A 35 1.61 -30.69 -30.15
CA ILE A 35 1.28 -30.23 -28.80
C ILE A 35 2.53 -29.68 -28.08
N ALA A 36 3.69 -30.33 -28.24
CA ALA A 36 4.95 -29.89 -27.67
C ALA A 36 5.43 -28.56 -28.25
N LEU A 37 5.09 -28.24 -29.50
CA LEU A 37 5.37 -26.94 -30.12
C LEU A 37 4.43 -25.84 -29.65
N ILE A 38 3.14 -26.14 -29.48
CA ILE A 38 2.12 -25.14 -29.13
C ILE A 38 2.11 -24.85 -27.61
N SER A 39 2.39 -25.85 -26.78
CA SER A 39 2.33 -25.73 -25.32
C SER A 39 3.20 -24.60 -24.75
N PRO A 40 4.49 -24.44 -25.13
CA PRO A 40 5.33 -23.33 -24.65
C PRO A 40 4.78 -21.95 -25.02
N ILE A 41 4.14 -21.81 -26.19
CA ILE A 41 3.54 -20.54 -26.66
C ILE A 41 2.35 -20.18 -25.78
N PHE A 42 1.49 -21.15 -25.46
CA PHE A 42 0.33 -20.94 -24.63
C PHE A 42 0.71 -20.60 -23.18
N VAL A 43 1.67 -21.36 -22.61
CA VAL A 43 2.22 -21.11 -21.27
C VAL A 43 2.87 -19.73 -21.19
N ALA A 44 3.67 -19.33 -22.18
CA ALA A 44 4.28 -18.00 -22.21
C ALA A 44 3.23 -16.88 -22.27
N THR A 45 2.17 -17.07 -23.05
CA THR A 45 1.09 -16.08 -23.17
C THR A 45 0.34 -15.92 -21.84
N ILE A 46 -0.03 -17.02 -21.19
CA ILE A 46 -0.67 -17.01 -19.87
C ILE A 46 0.25 -16.37 -18.84
N ASN A 47 1.51 -16.78 -18.78
CA ASN A 47 2.47 -16.28 -17.80
C ASN A 47 2.69 -14.76 -17.97
N ASN A 48 2.84 -14.28 -19.19
CA ASN A 48 2.98 -12.85 -19.47
C ASN A 48 1.72 -12.06 -19.07
N HIS A 49 0.53 -12.61 -19.31
CA HIS A 49 -0.73 -11.99 -18.91
C HIS A 49 -0.85 -11.88 -17.38
N PHE A 50 -0.53 -12.96 -16.67
CA PHE A 50 -0.53 -12.98 -15.20
C PHE A 50 0.53 -12.05 -14.61
N GLN A 51 1.75 -12.05 -15.14
CA GLN A 51 2.80 -11.13 -14.70
C GLN A 51 2.39 -9.67 -14.87
N ARG A 52 1.79 -9.32 -16.01
CA ARG A 52 1.32 -7.95 -16.23
C ARG A 52 0.21 -7.56 -15.26
N LYS A 53 -0.73 -8.47 -14.98
CA LYS A 53 -1.81 -8.21 -14.02
C LYS A 53 -1.28 -8.05 -12.60
N ASN A 54 -0.37 -8.92 -12.17
CA ASN A 54 0.25 -8.83 -10.84
C ASN A 54 1.05 -7.54 -10.69
N HIS A 55 1.83 -7.16 -11.71
CA HIS A 55 2.57 -5.90 -11.68
C HIS A 55 1.65 -4.67 -11.56
N LEU A 56 0.45 -4.69 -12.15
CA LEU A 56 -0.52 -3.61 -11.97
C LEU A 56 -1.09 -3.56 -10.55
N LEU A 57 -1.40 -4.72 -9.96
CA LEU A 57 -1.85 -4.81 -8.58
C LEU A 57 -0.76 -4.37 -7.59
N ASP A 58 0.49 -4.72 -7.85
CA ASP A 58 1.64 -4.31 -7.03
C ASP A 58 1.82 -2.80 -7.09
N LEU A 59 1.75 -2.19 -8.28
CA LEU A 59 1.81 -0.73 -8.44
C LEU A 59 0.68 0.01 -7.71
N GLU A 60 -0.55 -0.51 -7.80
CA GLU A 60 -1.70 0.09 -7.11
C GLU A 60 -1.54 0.01 -5.60
N ASN A 61 -1.08 -1.14 -5.09
CA ASN A 61 -0.81 -1.35 -3.67
C ASN A 61 0.33 -0.44 -3.18
N ASP A 62 1.41 -0.31 -3.94
CA ASP A 62 2.53 0.58 -3.61
C ASP A 62 2.08 2.05 -3.58
N PHE A 63 1.21 2.46 -4.50
CA PHE A 63 0.68 3.81 -4.52
C PHE A 63 -0.22 4.09 -3.32
N LEU A 64 -1.11 3.16 -2.97
CA LEU A 64 -1.95 3.26 -1.78
C LEU A 64 -1.11 3.31 -0.50
N LYS A 65 -0.10 2.45 -0.38
CA LYS A 65 0.86 2.47 0.74
C LYS A 65 1.60 3.80 0.82
N PHE A 66 2.04 4.35 -0.31
CA PHE A 66 2.72 5.64 -0.36
C PHE A 66 1.80 6.79 0.09
N GLN A 67 0.57 6.85 -0.43
CA GLN A 67 -0.40 7.87 -0.02
C GLN A 67 -0.73 7.77 1.46
N TYR A 68 -0.98 6.56 1.94
CA TYR A 68 -1.27 6.28 3.34
C TYR A 68 -0.09 6.72 4.20
N ASN A 69 1.14 6.25 3.92
CA ASN A 69 2.33 6.62 4.67
C ASN A 69 2.56 8.15 4.68
N SER A 70 2.35 8.83 3.54
CA SER A 70 2.46 10.29 3.45
C SER A 70 1.44 11.01 4.33
N TYR A 71 0.20 10.52 4.39
CA TYR A 71 -0.85 11.09 5.23
C TYR A 71 -0.49 10.96 6.72
N TYR A 72 -0.14 9.76 7.19
CA TYR A 72 0.16 9.52 8.61
C TYR A 72 1.45 10.22 9.07
N LEU A 73 2.44 10.33 8.19
CA LEU A 73 3.65 11.08 8.48
C LEU A 73 3.32 12.57 8.70
N LYS A 74 2.50 13.17 7.84
CA LYS A 74 2.03 14.55 8.00
C LYS A 74 1.17 14.74 9.25
N ALA A 75 0.28 13.80 9.55
CA ALA A 75 -0.53 13.85 10.77
C ALA A 75 0.35 13.81 12.03
N THR A 76 1.34 12.93 12.07
CA THR A 76 2.29 12.82 13.18
C THR A 76 3.09 14.10 13.36
N GLU A 77 3.59 14.67 12.27
CA GLU A 77 4.29 15.96 12.28
C GLU A 77 3.40 17.11 12.76
N ALA A 78 2.14 17.17 12.31
CA ALA A 78 1.17 18.18 12.75
C ALA A 78 0.92 18.10 14.27
N PHE A 79 0.72 16.90 14.80
CA PHE A 79 0.51 16.67 16.22
C PHE A 79 1.74 17.00 17.06
N ASP A 80 2.94 16.61 16.62
CA ASP A 80 4.19 16.92 17.34
C ASP A 80 4.45 18.43 17.37
N ASN A 81 4.29 19.11 16.23
CA ASN A 81 4.41 20.56 16.13
C ASN A 81 3.40 21.30 17.02
N MET A 82 2.17 20.78 17.11
CA MET A 82 1.16 21.31 18.01
C MET A 82 1.56 21.13 19.48
N LEU A 83 1.89 19.92 19.91
CA LEU A 83 2.30 19.66 21.30
C LEU A 83 3.49 20.54 21.72
N LYS A 84 4.48 20.67 20.82
CA LYS A 84 5.65 21.53 21.04
C LYS A 84 5.27 22.99 21.14
N SER A 85 4.44 23.50 20.23
CA SER A 85 4.07 24.93 20.21
C SER A 85 3.21 25.30 21.42
N VAL A 86 2.26 24.44 21.81
CA VAL A 86 1.46 24.64 23.02
C VAL A 86 2.34 24.57 24.27
N GLY A 87 3.25 23.60 24.36
CA GLY A 87 4.18 23.50 25.48
C GLY A 87 5.11 24.71 25.61
N LEU A 88 5.59 25.26 24.48
CA LEU A 88 6.39 26.48 24.46
C LEU A 88 5.60 27.71 24.94
N PHE A 89 4.33 27.82 24.56
CA PHE A 89 3.46 28.88 25.07
C PHE A 89 3.19 28.72 26.58
N LEU A 90 2.89 27.51 27.05
CA LEU A 90 2.69 27.27 28.49
C LEU A 90 3.94 27.60 29.32
N GLY A 91 5.14 27.45 28.75
CA GLY A 91 6.40 27.84 29.40
C GLY A 91 6.63 29.35 29.47
N ASP A 92 5.97 30.14 28.62
CA ASP A 92 6.05 31.60 28.58
C ASP A 92 4.73 32.20 28.07
N ALA A 93 3.76 32.27 28.98
CA ALA A 93 2.39 32.67 28.69
C ALA A 93 2.22 34.17 28.40
N THR A 94 3.27 34.97 28.61
CA THR A 94 3.25 36.41 28.34
C THR A 94 3.51 36.73 26.87
N ASP A 95 4.03 35.76 26.13
CA ASP A 95 4.37 35.88 24.71
C ASP A 95 3.15 35.51 23.83
N LEU A 96 2.45 36.54 23.35
CA LEU A 96 1.28 36.38 22.51
C LEU A 96 1.58 35.80 21.12
N ASP A 97 2.82 35.92 20.62
CA ASP A 97 3.21 35.30 19.36
C ASP A 97 3.28 33.78 19.51
N LYS A 98 3.76 33.30 20.67
CA LYS A 98 3.71 31.86 21.01
C LYS A 98 2.28 31.36 21.14
N TYR A 99 1.39 32.16 21.74
CA TYR A 99 -0.04 31.83 21.79
C TYR A 99 -0.64 31.70 20.39
N ALA A 100 -0.46 32.70 19.52
CA ALA A 100 -0.97 32.67 18.16
C ALA A 100 -0.44 31.46 17.37
N LYS A 101 0.84 31.13 17.55
CA LYS A 101 1.46 29.94 16.95
C LYS A 101 0.85 28.64 17.50
N ALA A 102 0.62 28.53 18.81
CA ALA A 102 -0.02 27.39 19.43
C ALA A 102 -1.43 27.15 18.85
N ILE A 103 -2.25 28.21 18.76
CA ILE A 103 -3.59 28.13 18.17
C ILE A 103 -3.53 27.76 16.68
N SER A 104 -2.58 28.31 15.93
CA SER A 104 -2.38 27.94 14.52
C SER A 104 -2.04 26.45 14.37
N CYS A 105 -1.14 25.92 15.20
CA CYS A 105 -0.78 24.51 15.14
C CYS A 105 -1.95 23.60 15.58
N ILE A 106 -2.77 24.03 16.54
CA ILE A 106 -4.02 23.33 16.90
C ILE A 106 -4.96 23.26 15.68
N ASN A 107 -5.16 24.36 14.95
CA ASN A 107 -6.01 24.39 13.76
C ASN A 107 -5.49 23.44 12.65
N VAL A 108 -4.18 23.33 12.49
CA VAL A 108 -3.58 22.36 11.54
C VAL A 108 -3.81 20.93 12.03
N ALA A 109 -3.68 20.67 13.33
CA ALA A 109 -3.93 19.35 13.91
C ALA A 109 -5.38 18.89 13.72
N TYR A 110 -6.37 19.78 13.79
CA TYR A 110 -7.78 19.45 13.54
C TYR A 110 -8.04 18.76 12.21
N ALA A 111 -7.26 19.07 11.17
CA ALA A 111 -7.42 18.45 9.85
C ALA A 111 -7.18 16.93 9.86
N TYR A 112 -6.54 16.42 10.92
CA TYR A 112 -6.15 15.02 11.08
C TYR A 112 -6.85 14.33 12.26
N CYS A 113 -7.76 15.02 12.96
CA CYS A 113 -8.43 14.51 14.15
C CYS A 113 -9.63 13.63 13.82
N ASP A 114 -9.84 12.60 14.65
CA ASP A 114 -11.14 11.97 14.80
C ASP A 114 -12.03 12.79 15.77
N GLU A 115 -13.29 12.38 15.92
CA GLU A 115 -14.28 13.10 16.74
C GLU A 115 -13.88 13.19 18.22
N GLU A 116 -13.25 12.15 18.76
CA GLU A 116 -12.81 12.14 20.16
C GLU A 116 -11.61 13.09 20.37
N LEU A 117 -10.61 13.05 19.50
CA LEU A 117 -9.46 13.95 19.57
C LEU A 117 -9.87 15.40 19.32
N ALA A 118 -10.80 15.65 18.39
CA ALA A 118 -11.34 16.97 18.13
C ALA A 118 -11.96 17.58 19.39
N GLY A 119 -12.79 16.83 20.12
CA GLY A 119 -13.38 17.29 21.38
C GLY A 119 -12.32 17.60 22.45
N ARG A 120 -11.22 16.83 22.50
CA ARG A 120 -10.10 17.13 23.41
C ARG A 120 -9.32 18.38 23.01
N LEU A 121 -9.16 18.63 21.70
CA LEU A 121 -8.57 19.86 21.20
C LEU A 121 -9.46 21.08 21.48
N ASP A 122 -10.78 20.93 21.44
CA ASP A 122 -11.72 22.00 21.80
C ASP A 122 -11.53 22.40 23.26
N THR A 123 -11.45 21.42 24.16
CA THR A 123 -11.14 21.66 25.58
C THR A 123 -9.79 22.36 25.72
N LEU A 124 -8.73 21.83 25.12
CA LEU A 124 -7.40 22.45 25.19
C LEU A 124 -7.41 23.90 24.71
N ARG A 125 -8.09 24.18 23.60
CA ARG A 125 -8.19 25.54 23.05
C ARG A 125 -8.92 26.49 24.01
N MET A 126 -9.98 26.02 24.65
CA MET A 126 -10.73 26.79 25.64
C MET A 126 -9.85 27.11 26.85
N GLU A 127 -9.18 26.11 27.42
CA GLU A 127 -8.29 26.30 28.59
C GLU A 127 -7.15 27.28 28.28
N LEU A 128 -6.51 27.15 27.11
CA LEU A 128 -5.45 28.07 26.68
C LEU A 128 -5.96 29.51 26.53
N GLY A 129 -7.21 29.69 26.08
CA GLY A 129 -7.85 30.99 25.99
C GLY A 129 -8.07 31.61 27.37
N GLN A 130 -8.59 30.83 28.33
CA GLN A 130 -8.78 31.27 29.71
C GLN A 130 -7.46 31.62 30.38
N PHE A 131 -6.45 30.76 30.25
CA PHE A 131 -5.12 31.00 30.78
C PHE A 131 -4.48 32.28 30.23
N THR A 132 -4.61 32.53 28.92
CA THR A 132 -4.13 33.78 28.31
C THR A 132 -4.86 35.00 28.87
N GLY A 133 -6.18 34.91 29.05
CA GLY A 133 -6.99 35.95 29.68
C GLY A 133 -6.52 36.26 31.09
N ASP A 134 -6.36 35.24 31.93
CA ASP A 134 -5.90 35.40 33.31
C ASP A 134 -4.51 36.04 33.42
N VAL A 135 -3.58 35.63 32.57
CA VAL A 135 -2.21 36.17 32.54
C VAL A 135 -2.21 37.63 32.08
N THR A 136 -3.03 37.97 31.08
CA THR A 136 -3.08 39.33 30.51
C THR A 136 -3.83 40.32 31.40
N ASP A 137 -4.90 39.88 32.06
CA ASP A 137 -5.69 40.70 32.99
C ASP A 137 -5.03 40.82 34.38
N GLY A 138 -3.94 40.07 34.63
CA GLY A 138 -3.27 40.02 35.92
C GLY A 138 -4.14 39.38 37.01
N SER A 139 -5.05 38.48 36.61
CA SER A 139 -5.91 37.76 37.53
C SER A 139 -5.04 36.85 38.41
N GLY A 140 -5.35 36.81 39.72
CA GLY A 140 -4.63 35.97 40.67
C GLY A 140 -4.80 34.47 40.44
N ASP A 141 -5.64 34.06 39.48
CA ASP A 141 -6.02 32.68 39.20
C ASP A 141 -5.21 32.03 38.06
N SER A 142 -4.22 32.74 37.50
CA SER A 142 -3.30 32.23 36.47
C SER A 142 -2.61 30.89 36.81
N LYS A 143 -2.51 30.51 38.09
CA LYS A 143 -2.02 29.19 38.50
C LYS A 143 -3.03 28.06 38.28
N GLY A 144 -4.32 28.32 38.49
CA GLY A 144 -5.40 27.37 38.25
C GLY A 144 -5.53 27.09 36.75
N SER A 145 -5.70 28.14 35.96
CA SER A 145 -5.83 28.02 34.50
C SER A 145 -4.58 27.46 33.79
N PHE A 146 -3.38 27.65 34.35
CA PHE A 146 -2.19 26.93 33.91
C PHE A 146 -2.29 25.41 34.15
N ALA A 147 -2.76 25.00 35.33
CA ALA A 147 -2.90 23.60 35.68
C ALA A 147 -3.92 22.91 34.75
N ASP A 148 -5.05 23.56 34.51
CA ASP A 148 -6.12 23.08 33.62
C ASP A 148 -5.62 22.97 32.17
N SER A 149 -4.93 23.99 31.67
CA SER A 149 -4.30 23.95 30.33
C SER A 149 -3.24 22.85 30.22
N SER A 150 -2.43 22.66 31.27
CA SER A 150 -1.43 21.60 31.30
C SER A 150 -2.06 20.20 31.33
N GLU A 151 -3.17 20.03 32.06
CA GLU A 151 -3.91 18.77 32.12
C GLU A 151 -4.56 18.45 30.78
N ALA A 152 -5.21 19.42 30.16
CA ALA A 152 -5.78 19.28 28.82
C ALA A 152 -4.69 18.89 27.79
N LEU A 153 -3.52 19.53 27.83
CA LEU A 153 -2.40 19.18 26.95
C LEU A 153 -1.90 17.75 27.18
N LYS A 154 -1.81 17.32 28.45
CA LYS A 154 -1.44 15.94 28.78
C LYS A 154 -2.46 14.94 28.25
N ALA A 155 -3.76 15.22 28.38
CA ALA A 155 -4.82 14.36 27.88
C ALA A 155 -4.72 14.17 26.35
N VAL A 156 -4.46 15.25 25.63
CA VAL A 156 -4.23 15.24 24.17
C VAL A 156 -2.97 14.44 23.82
N ALA A 157 -1.85 14.67 24.51
CA ALA A 157 -0.59 13.95 24.28
C ALA A 157 -0.72 12.43 24.53
N ILE A 158 -1.45 12.04 25.58
CA ILE A 158 -1.75 10.62 25.88
C ILE A 158 -2.57 10.00 24.75
N TYR A 159 -3.58 10.71 24.27
CA TYR A 159 -4.42 10.23 23.17
C TYR A 159 -3.61 10.00 21.89
N ILE A 160 -2.83 10.99 21.47
CA ILE A 160 -1.96 10.91 20.29
C ILE A 160 -0.95 9.76 20.44
N SER A 161 -0.37 9.60 21.64
CA SER A 161 0.58 8.50 21.90
C SER A 161 -0.07 7.12 21.76
N ARG A 162 -1.34 6.99 22.17
CA ARG A 162 -2.11 5.75 22.00
C ARG A 162 -2.45 5.52 20.53
N TYR A 163 -2.90 6.55 19.83
CA TYR A 163 -3.21 6.52 18.40
C TYR A 163 -2.01 6.05 17.58
N ASN A 164 -0.86 6.69 17.79
CA ASN A 164 0.39 6.33 17.10
C ASN A 164 0.82 4.88 17.41
N ARG A 165 0.63 4.40 18.65
CA ARG A 165 0.99 3.03 19.01
C ARG A 165 0.12 1.98 18.30
N GLU A 166 -1.19 2.21 18.23
CA GLU A 166 -2.09 1.31 17.51
C GLU A 166 -1.77 1.29 16.00
N PHE A 167 -1.42 2.44 15.42
CA PHE A 167 -0.96 2.53 14.04
C PHE A 167 0.29 1.65 13.77
N PHE A 168 1.34 1.77 14.60
CA PHE A 168 2.56 1.00 14.42
C PHE A 168 2.38 -0.51 14.63
N LYS A 169 1.33 -0.95 15.35
CA LYS A 169 0.99 -2.38 15.48
C LYS A 169 0.39 -2.93 14.19
N ILE A 170 -0.48 -2.17 13.53
CA ILE A 170 -1.10 -2.56 12.26
C ILE A 170 -0.02 -2.71 11.18
N GLU A 171 0.90 -1.75 11.07
CA GLU A 171 2.01 -1.81 10.10
C GLU A 171 2.91 -3.04 10.29
N LYS A 172 3.11 -3.51 11.54
CA LYS A 172 3.91 -4.70 11.82
C LYS A 172 3.17 -6.02 11.56
N ASN A 173 1.84 -6.03 11.68
CA ASN A 173 1.03 -7.24 11.44
C ASN A 173 0.69 -7.47 9.96
N GLU A 174 0.76 -6.43 9.12
CA GLU A 174 0.51 -6.55 7.67
C GLU A 174 1.78 -6.84 6.84
N ARG A 175 2.95 -7.02 7.49
CA ARG A 175 4.20 -7.46 6.83
C ARG A 175 4.39 -9.00 6.84
N TRP A 176 3.31 -9.77 6.82
CA TRP A 176 3.34 -11.24 6.74
C TRP A 176 2.59 -11.74 5.52
#